data_AF-A0A264VZC2-F1
#
_entry.id   AF-A0A264VZC2-F1
#
_cell.length_a   1.000
_cell.length_b   1.000
_cell.length_c   1.000
_cell.angle_alpha   90.00
_cell.angle_beta   90.00
_cell.angle_gamma   90.00
#
_symmetry.space_group_name_H-M   'P 1'
#
loop_
_entity.id
_entity.type
_entity.pdbx_description
1 polymer ?
#
loop_
_entity_poly.entity_id
_entity_poly.type
_entity_poly.pdbx_seq_one_letter_code
_entity_poly.pdbx_strand_id
1 'polypeptide(L)'
;LLVLSDPELLNPVKEKISTDSVNAEFALKETSSMFVTMFESMDNEYMKERAADIRDVTKRVTGHLLGVEIPNPSMISEEVIIVA
;
A
#
# COMPACT_ATOMS: atom_id res chain seq x y z
N LEU A 1 10.46 -2.41 5.35
CA LEU A 1 9.58 -2.80 6.47
C LEU A 1 9.12 -1.65 7.39
N LEU A 2 9.56 -0.40 7.18
CA LEU A 2 9.18 0.75 8.03
C LEU A 2 7.76 1.30 7.77
N VAL A 3 7.26 1.22 6.53
CA VAL A 3 6.00 1.89 6.12
C VAL A 3 4.76 1.39 6.89
N LEU A 4 4.66 0.10 7.18
CA LEU A 4 3.49 -0.48 7.88
C LEU A 4 3.38 -0.05 9.34
N SER A 5 4.50 0.34 9.94
CA SER A 5 4.56 0.78 11.34
C SER A 5 4.72 2.29 11.44
N ASP A 6 4.66 3.00 10.32
CA ASP A 6 4.87 4.44 10.27
C ASP A 6 3.64 5.18 10.80
N PRO A 7 3.75 5.90 11.94
CA PRO A 7 2.65 6.69 12.47
C PRO A 7 2.18 7.78 11.50
N GLU A 8 3.06 8.29 10.62
CA GLU A 8 2.70 9.29 9.62
C GLU A 8 1.73 8.75 8.57
N LEU A 9 1.75 7.44 8.32
CA LEU A 9 0.76 6.77 7.47
C LEU A 9 -0.47 6.33 8.26
N LEU A 10 -0.26 5.72 9.44
CA LEU A 10 -1.34 5.10 10.21
C LEU A 10 -2.30 6.10 10.87
N ASN A 11 -1.78 7.24 11.36
CA ASN A 11 -2.61 8.22 12.06
C ASN A 11 -3.64 8.87 11.11
N PRO A 12 -3.26 9.36 9.92
CA PRO A 12 -4.23 9.91 8.98
C PRO A 12 -5.27 8.89 8.52
N VAL A 13 -4.90 7.62 8.37
CA VAL A 13 -5.87 6.56 8.04
C VAL A 13 -6.90 6.39 9.16
N LYS A 14 -6.45 6.28 10.41
CA LYS A 14 -7.35 6.14 11.58
C LYS A 14 -8.23 7.36 11.78
N GLU A 15 -7.66 8.55 11.59
CA GLU A 15 -8.39 9.81 11.66
C GLU A 15 -9.46 9.88 10.57
N LYS A 16 -9.12 9.54 9.33
CA LYS A 16 -10.08 9.52 8.21
C LYS A 16 -11.25 8.56 8.45
N ILE A 17 -10.98 7.37 8.98
CA ILE A 17 -12.04 6.43 9.39
C ILE A 17 -12.96 7.06 10.44
N SER A 18 -12.38 7.70 11.46
CA SER A 18 -13.13 8.23 12.60
C SER A 18 -13.92 9.49 12.26
N THR A 19 -13.33 10.39 11.47
CA THR A 19 -13.89 11.70 11.12
C THR A 19 -14.87 11.59 9.96
N ASP A 20 -14.49 10.88 8.89
CA ASP A 20 -15.32 10.80 7.67
C ASP A 20 -16.29 9.62 7.70
N SER A 21 -16.21 8.76 8.73
CA SER A 21 -17.03 7.54 8.87
C SER A 21 -16.97 6.63 7.63
N VAL A 22 -15.79 6.52 7.03
CA VAL A 22 -15.52 5.68 5.86
C VAL A 22 -14.91 4.33 6.29
N ASN A 23 -14.99 3.35 5.39
CA ASN A 23 -14.38 2.04 5.62
C ASN A 23 -12.83 2.10 5.57
N ALA A 24 -12.18 1.07 6.12
CA ALA A 24 -10.73 1.05 6.30
C ALA A 24 -9.99 0.99 4.96
N GLU A 25 -10.52 0.25 3.99
CA GLU A 25 -9.95 0.10 2.65
C GLU A 25 -9.96 1.41 1.87
N PHE A 26 -11.04 2.19 1.97
CA PHE A 26 -11.13 3.50 1.34
C PHE A 26 -10.21 4.51 2.02
N ALA A 27 -10.21 4.57 3.35
CA ALA A 27 -9.31 5.44 4.10
C ALA A 27 -7.84 5.15 3.77
N LEU A 28 -7.44 3.88 3.78
CA LEU A 28 -6.08 3.45 3.42
C LEU A 28 -5.73 3.83 1.98
N LYS A 29 -6.62 3.57 1.01
CA LYS A 29 -6.38 3.89 -0.41
C LYS A 29 -6.19 5.37 -0.64
N GLU A 30 -7.01 6.20 -0.02
CA GLU A 30 -6.94 7.65 -0.17
C GLU A 30 -5.65 8.23 0.44
N THR A 31 -5.35 7.86 1.69
CA THR A 31 -4.15 8.34 2.38
C THR A 31 -2.89 7.89 1.64
N SER A 32 -2.80 6.60 1.28
CA SER A 32 -1.65 6.08 0.52
C SER A 32 -1.49 6.75 -0.85
N SER A 33 -2.59 7.01 -1.59
CA SER A 33 -2.53 7.71 -2.88
C SER A 33 -1.98 9.13 -2.72
N MET A 34 -2.38 9.85 -1.67
CA MET A 34 -1.83 11.17 -1.36
C MET A 34 -0.31 11.12 -1.14
N PHE A 35 0.18 10.17 -0.33
CA PHE A 35 1.62 9.99 -0.09
C PHE A 35 2.37 9.61 -1.36
N VAL A 36 1.82 8.68 -2.15
CA VAL A 36 2.42 8.24 -3.42
C VAL A 36 2.55 9.43 -4.38
N THR A 37 1.49 10.20 -4.59
CA THR A 37 1.54 11.40 -5.45
C THR A 37 2.55 12.42 -4.93
N MET A 38 2.62 12.62 -3.61
CA MET A 38 3.61 13.52 -3.00
C MET A 38 5.04 13.05 -3.31
N PHE A 39 5.35 11.78 -3.11
CA PHE A 39 6.70 11.23 -3.38
C PHE A 39 7.03 11.17 -4.88
N GLU A 40 6.07 10.88 -5.76
CA GLU A 40 6.27 10.90 -7.21
C GLU A 40 6.49 12.31 -7.76
N SER A 41 5.91 13.33 -7.12
CA SER A 41 6.12 14.74 -7.47
C SER A 41 7.49 15.28 -7.06
N MET A 42 8.19 14.58 -6.16
CA MET A 42 9.58 14.88 -5.82
C MET A 42 10.48 14.35 -6.94
N ASP A 43 11.26 15.23 -7.57
CA ASP A 43 12.14 14.83 -8.67
C ASP A 43 13.45 14.20 -8.16
N ASN A 44 13.29 13.11 -7.39
CA ASN A 44 14.35 12.34 -6.76
C ASN A 44 14.07 10.85 -6.95
N GLU A 45 15.00 10.15 -7.59
CA GLU A 45 14.91 8.73 -7.91
C GLU A 45 14.65 7.85 -6.68
N TYR A 46 15.31 8.15 -5.55
CA TYR A 46 15.08 7.43 -4.29
C TYR A 46 13.65 7.58 -3.77
N MET A 47 13.03 8.75 -3.95
CA MET A 47 11.63 8.97 -3.53
C MET A 47 10.64 8.29 -4.47
N LYS A 48 10.97 8.19 -5.77
CA LYS A 48 10.18 7.43 -6.74
C LYS A 48 10.19 5.93 -6.41
N GLU A 49 11.34 5.35 -6.04
CA GLU A 49 11.41 3.97 -5.55
C GLU A 49 10.56 3.77 -4.28
N ARG A 50 10.65 4.72 -3.33
CA ARG A 50 9.86 4.68 -2.10
C ARG A 50 8.35 4.75 -2.36
N ALA A 51 7.92 5.49 -3.38
CA ALA A 51 6.52 5.54 -3.79
C ALA A 51 6.03 4.17 -4.30
N ALA A 52 6.85 3.46 -5.06
CA ALA A 52 6.55 2.10 -5.52
C ALA A 52 6.43 1.12 -4.34
N ASP A 53 7.33 1.19 -3.36
CA ASP A 53 7.27 0.38 -2.14
C ASP A 53 5.97 0.61 -1.34
N ILE A 54 5.57 1.87 -1.16
CA ILE A 54 4.32 2.23 -0.48
C ILE A 54 3.12 1.65 -1.24
N ARG A 55 3.14 1.73 -2.58
CA ARG A 55 2.07 1.20 -3.43
C ARG A 55 1.95 -0.32 -3.27
N ASP A 56 3.06 -1.06 -3.25
CA ASP A 56 3.04 -2.53 -3.06
C ASP A 56 2.51 -2.93 -1.69
N VAL A 57 3.02 -2.29 -0.63
CA VAL A 57 2.58 -2.53 0.75
C VAL A 57 1.08 -2.23 0.91
N THR A 58 0.61 -1.09 0.38
CA THR A 58 -0.80 -0.71 0.42
C THR A 58 -1.67 -1.74 -0.30
N LYS A 59 -1.23 -2.21 -1.47
CA LYS A 59 -1.94 -3.26 -2.22
C LYS A 59 -2.07 -4.52 -1.38
N ARG A 60 -0.99 -4.94 -0.70
CA ARG A 60 -1.00 -6.11 0.20
C ARG A 60 -1.96 -5.95 1.38
N VAL A 61 -1.93 -4.82 2.07
CA VAL A 61 -2.86 -4.54 3.18
C VAL A 61 -4.30 -4.50 2.69
N THR A 62 -4.56 -3.87 1.54
CA THR A 62 -5.90 -3.82 0.95
C THR A 62 -6.42 -5.22 0.61
N GLY A 63 -5.56 -6.10 0.10
CA GLY A 63 -5.90 -7.52 -0.09
C GLY A 63 -6.36 -8.18 1.21
N HIS A 64 -5.64 -7.96 2.31
CA HIS A 64 -6.04 -8.46 3.63
C HIS A 64 -7.37 -7.87 4.12
N LEU A 65 -7.60 -6.56 3.93
CA LEU A 65 -8.85 -5.89 4.34
C LEU A 65 -10.07 -6.40 3.55
N LEU A 66 -9.88 -6.71 2.26
CA LEU A 66 -10.93 -7.21 1.38
C LEU A 66 -11.09 -8.73 1.43
N GLY A 67 -10.24 -9.45 2.17
CA GLY A 67 -10.22 -10.92 2.20
C GLY A 67 -9.81 -11.55 0.86
N VAL A 68 -9.05 -10.83 0.04
CA VAL A 68 -8.55 -11.31 -1.25
C VAL A 68 -7.11 -11.77 -1.09
N GLU A 69 -6.82 -13.01 -1.47
CA GLU A 69 -5.45 -13.51 -1.52
C GLU A 69 -4.71 -12.92 -2.71
N ILE A 70 -3.59 -12.26 -2.43
CA ILE A 70 -2.67 -11.82 -3.47
C ILE A 70 -1.77 -13.00 -3.83
N PRO A 71 -1.67 -13.39 -5.11
CA PRO A 71 -0.79 -14.46 -5.54
C PRO A 71 0.63 -14.22 -5.04
N ASN A 72 1.19 -15.20 -4.34
CA ASN A 72 2.58 -15.17 -3.90
C ASN A 72 3.38 -16.16 -4.76
N PRO A 73 4.22 -15.69 -5.70
CA PRO A 73 5.04 -16.56 -6.54
C PRO A 73 5.98 -17.47 -5.74
N SER A 74 6.36 -17.09 -4.51
CA SER A 74 7.18 -17.93 -3.64
C SER A 74 6.48 -19.21 -3.17
N MET A 75 5.17 -19.34 -3.39
CA MET A 75 4.39 -20.54 -3.07
C MET A 75 4.42 -21.59 -4.20
N ILE A 76 5.02 -21.27 -5.35
CA ILE A 76 5.08 -22.18 -6.49
C ILE A 76 6.13 -23.26 -6.20
N SER A 77 5.71 -24.52 -6.12
CA SER A 77 6.57 -25.66 -5.82
C SER A 77 6.98 -26.51 -7.04
N GLU A 78 6.63 -26.07 -8.25
CA GLU A 78 6.92 -26.75 -9.51
C GLU A 78 7.44 -25.78 -10.59
N GLU A 79 8.04 -26.29 -11.66
CA GLU A 79 8.53 -25.46 -12.76
C GLU A 79 7.37 -24.84 -13.55
N VAL A 80 7.28 -23.51 -13.57
CA VAL A 80 6.25 -22.78 -14.30
C VAL A 80 6.82 -21.55 -15.00
N ILE A 81 6.11 -21.02 -16.00
CA ILE A 81 6.39 -19.74 -16.65
C ILE A 81 5.47 -18.68 -16.06
N ILE A 82 6.04 -17.58 -15.53
CA ILE A 82 5.29 -16.43 -15.01
C ILE A 82 4.97 -15.46 -16.16
N VAL A 83 3.73 -14.99 -16.23
CA VAL A 83 3.27 -13.94 -17.16
C VAL A 83 2.65 -12.80 -16.33
N ALA A 84 3.14 -11.57 -16.48
CA ALA A 84 2.71 -10.40 -15.72
C ALA A 84 2.73 -9.12 -16.57
#